data_AF-A0A430F8D4-F1
#
_entry.id   AF-A0A430F8D4-F1
#
_cell.length_a   1.000
_cell.length_b   1.000
_cell.length_c   1.000
_cell.angle_alpha   90.00
_cell.angle_beta   90.00
_cell.angle_gamma   90.00
#
_symmetry.space_group_name_H-M   'P 1'
#
loop_
_entity.id
_entity.type
_entity.pdbx_description
1 polymer ?
#
loop_
_entity_poly.entity_id
_entity_poly.type
_entity_poly.pdbx_seq_one_letter_code
_entity_poly.pdbx_strand_id
1 'polypeptide(L)'
;MAGKKDKSLIYWNMNYKGKLRRTWVMLPICVIVGVIAPFYTAMEYGSVLLGIVFDVVLAVTWVLQLLYNMRKAREEEQQERQQTMTPTAGQSINMASQVPTGAVPFAPQPNGGTSWSGPTPFEQETGRLQMQMAYLAESLPDRAAIDDGRIQTVYVHAMVKNGQSKWDCFYRTGNALVASGDMMKTMPSDTRRRFFASGQSLMDEYRRVCDRYHVDAPTELRITFDPKTHELHTDVEYQPIGDDDPFMAWASEVYKGFQS
;
A
#
# COMPACT_ATOMS: atom_id res chain seq x y z
N MET A 1 10.31 24.31 23.51
CA MET A 1 11.43 23.63 22.82
C MET A 1 11.45 22.19 23.27
N ALA A 2 11.13 21.23 22.40
CA ALA A 2 11.30 19.81 22.68
C ALA A 2 11.49 19.06 21.35
N GLY A 3 12.67 18.44 21.26
CA GLY A 3 13.26 17.58 20.22
C GLY A 3 12.41 17.20 19.01
N LYS A 4 12.81 17.71 17.84
CA LYS A 4 12.70 16.97 16.57
C LYS A 4 13.49 15.67 16.75
N LYS A 5 12.82 14.57 17.13
CA LYS A 5 13.43 13.24 17.09
C LYS A 5 13.68 12.90 15.63
N ASP A 6 14.96 12.81 15.29
CA ASP A 6 15.43 12.52 13.95
C ASP A 6 14.76 11.26 13.39
N LYS A 7 14.07 11.43 12.26
CA LYS A 7 13.57 10.34 11.40
C LYS A 7 14.72 9.50 10.78
N SER A 8 15.96 9.68 11.25
CA SER A 8 17.16 8.96 10.81
C SER A 8 17.38 7.63 11.55
N LEU A 9 16.69 7.39 12.67
CA LEU A 9 16.83 6.14 13.43
C LEU A 9 15.99 4.97 12.89
N ILE A 10 14.97 5.25 12.06
CA ILE A 10 14.14 4.21 11.43
C ILE A 10 14.76 3.88 10.07
N TYR A 11 15.54 2.79 10.03
CA TYR A 11 16.22 2.27 8.83
C TYR A 11 15.29 2.13 7.60
N TRP A 12 14.02 1.84 7.87
CA TRP A 12 12.98 1.59 6.87
C TRP A 12 12.34 2.86 6.27
N ASN A 13 12.44 4.01 6.94
CA ASN A 13 11.79 5.26 6.51
C ASN A 13 12.79 6.25 5.86
N MET A 14 13.93 5.75 5.38
CA MET A 14 15.02 6.57 4.87
C MET A 14 15.12 6.46 3.34
N ASN A 15 15.10 7.62 2.67
CA ASN A 15 15.31 7.75 1.23
C ASN A 15 16.60 7.02 0.78
N TYR A 16 16.65 6.43 -0.41
CA TYR A 16 17.78 5.57 -0.85
C TYR A 16 19.13 6.31 -0.84
N LYS A 17 19.14 7.64 -0.98
CA LYS A 17 20.32 8.49 -0.74
C LYS A 17 20.89 8.38 0.68
N GLY A 18 20.02 8.25 1.68
CA GLY A 18 20.42 8.04 3.08
C GLY A 18 20.98 6.65 3.32
N LYS A 19 20.42 5.63 2.66
CA LYS A 19 20.95 4.25 2.70
C LYS A 19 22.34 4.19 2.06
N LEU A 20 22.54 4.89 0.94
CA LEU A 20 23.84 5.00 0.26
C LEU A 20 24.92 5.66 1.13
N ARG A 21 24.59 6.73 1.86
CA ARG A 21 25.53 7.42 2.75
C ARG A 21 26.00 6.51 3.90
N ARG A 22 25.13 5.62 4.40
CA ARG A 22 25.52 4.62 5.42
C ARG A 22 26.36 3.49 4.83
N THR A 23 26.08 3.06 3.60
CA THR A 23 26.94 2.08 2.90
C THR A 23 28.35 2.62 2.70
N TRP A 24 28.50 3.92 2.39
CA TRP A 24 29.80 4.59 2.31
C TRP A 24 30.51 4.70 3.67
N VAL A 25 29.78 4.80 4.78
CA VAL A 25 30.36 4.80 6.14
C VAL A 25 30.76 3.39 6.61
N MET A 26 30.07 2.35 6.14
CA MET A 26 30.42 0.93 6.40
C MET A 26 31.61 0.44 5.55
N LEU A 27 31.88 1.08 4.41
CA LEU A 27 32.97 0.75 3.49
C LEU A 27 34.36 0.60 4.18
N PRO A 28 34.84 1.55 5.01
CA PRO A 28 36.13 1.39 5.68
C PRO A 28 36.16 0.24 6.69
N ILE A 29 35.02 -0.07 7.34
CA ILE A 29 34.92 -1.17 8.30
C ILE A 29 35.03 -2.51 7.57
N CYS A 30 34.35 -2.66 6.42
CA CYS A 30 34.44 -3.85 5.59
C CYS A 30 35.85 -4.07 5.03
N VAL A 31 36.55 -3.00 4.63
CA VAL A 31 37.95 -3.09 4.17
C VAL A 31 38.87 -3.55 5.31
N ILE A 32 38.66 -3.06 6.53
CA ILE A 32 39.44 -3.48 7.70
C ILE A 32 39.19 -4.96 8.02
N VAL A 33 37.93 -5.41 7.98
CA VAL A 33 37.57 -6.82 8.21
C VAL A 33 38.15 -7.74 7.13
N GLY A 34 38.13 -7.32 5.86
CA GLY A 34 38.72 -8.08 4.76
C GLY A 34 40.25 -8.17 4.82
N VAL A 35 40.93 -7.20 5.44
CA VAL A 35 42.37 -7.33 5.70
C VAL A 35 42.65 -8.23 6.90
N ILE A 36 41.80 -8.22 7.93
CA ILE A 36 42.04 -9.00 9.16
C ILE A 36 41.68 -10.48 9.01
N ALA A 37 40.62 -10.80 8.28
CA ALA A 37 40.12 -12.17 8.12
C ALA A 37 41.13 -13.14 7.44
N PRO A 38 41.90 -12.74 6.41
CA PRO A 38 42.96 -13.55 5.82
C PRO A 38 44.11 -13.80 6.79
N PHE A 39 44.45 -12.85 7.66
CA PHE A 39 45.48 -13.05 8.69
C PHE A 39 45.01 -14.02 9.78
N TYR A 40 43.75 -13.93 10.19
CA TYR A 40 43.18 -14.85 11.18
C TYR A 40 43.11 -16.29 10.64
N THR A 41 42.62 -16.45 9.40
CA THR A 41 42.55 -17.76 8.73
C THR A 41 43.94 -18.34 8.43
N ALA A 42 44.95 -17.50 8.16
CA ALA A 42 46.32 -17.95 8.03
C ALA A 42 46.93 -18.46 9.35
N MET A 43 46.57 -17.85 10.49
CA MET A 43 47.05 -18.30 11.81
C MET A 43 46.41 -19.62 12.26
N GLU A 44 45.14 -19.84 11.92
CA GLU A 44 44.38 -21.00 12.40
C GLU A 44 44.44 -22.21 11.44
N TYR A 45 44.49 -21.97 10.13
CA TYR A 45 44.48 -23.03 9.10
C TYR A 45 45.78 -23.14 8.31
N GLY A 46 46.79 -22.32 8.61
CA GLY A 46 48.13 -22.38 7.98
C GLY A 46 48.18 -21.98 6.51
N SER A 47 47.07 -21.51 5.92
CA SER A 47 46.99 -21.13 4.51
C SER A 47 46.21 -19.83 4.32
N VAL A 48 46.93 -18.80 3.87
CA VAL A 48 46.39 -17.47 3.53
C VAL A 48 45.47 -17.54 2.29
N LEU A 49 45.67 -18.56 1.45
CA LEU A 49 45.04 -18.69 0.13
C LEU A 49 43.52 -18.87 0.23
N LEU A 50 43.05 -19.62 1.24
CA LEU A 50 41.62 -19.81 1.49
C LEU A 50 40.97 -18.52 1.96
N GLY A 51 41.62 -17.78 2.88
CA GLY A 51 41.14 -16.49 3.36
C GLY A 51 40.98 -15.48 2.22
N ILE A 52 41.97 -15.39 1.33
CA ILE A 52 41.92 -14.50 0.15
C ILE A 52 40.75 -14.84 -0.78
N VAL A 53 40.48 -16.12 -1.04
CA VAL A 53 39.38 -16.53 -1.93
C VAL A 53 38.02 -16.13 -1.34
N PHE A 54 37.79 -16.35 -0.04
CA PHE A 54 36.56 -15.91 0.61
C PHE A 54 36.40 -14.38 0.59
N ASP A 55 37.49 -13.67 0.79
CA ASP A 55 37.49 -12.21 0.78
C ASP A 55 37.13 -11.64 -0.60
N VAL A 56 37.67 -12.23 -1.67
CA VAL A 56 37.33 -11.86 -3.05
C VAL A 56 35.86 -12.12 -3.36
N VAL A 57 35.30 -13.27 -2.94
CA VAL A 57 33.87 -13.59 -3.16
C VAL A 57 32.98 -12.59 -2.41
N LEU A 58 33.28 -12.31 -1.14
CA LEU A 58 32.53 -11.34 -0.34
C LEU A 58 32.62 -9.93 -0.94
N ALA A 59 33.81 -9.51 -1.39
CA ALA A 59 33.99 -8.22 -2.06
C ALA A 59 33.14 -8.11 -3.33
N VAL A 60 33.10 -9.15 -4.17
CA VAL A 60 32.28 -9.18 -5.39
C VAL A 60 30.79 -9.10 -5.07
N THR A 61 30.31 -9.92 -4.11
CA THR A 61 28.90 -9.88 -3.67
C THR A 61 28.52 -8.50 -3.13
N TRP A 62 29.42 -7.87 -2.37
CA TRP A 62 29.20 -6.55 -1.80
C TRP A 62 29.17 -5.45 -2.88
N VAL A 63 30.08 -5.48 -3.85
CA VAL A 63 30.09 -4.55 -4.99
C VAL A 63 28.81 -4.69 -5.83
N LEU A 64 28.31 -5.90 -6.04
CA LEU A 64 27.03 -6.13 -6.71
C LEU A 64 25.86 -5.51 -5.93
N GLN A 65 25.82 -5.68 -4.62
CA GLN A 65 24.82 -5.05 -3.74
C GLN A 65 24.88 -3.51 -3.78
N LEU A 66 26.10 -2.97 -3.83
CA LEU A 66 26.34 -1.53 -3.91
C LEU A 66 25.90 -0.96 -5.27
N LEU A 67 26.26 -1.63 -6.36
CA LEU A 67 25.88 -1.22 -7.72
C LEU A 67 24.37 -1.31 -7.94
N TYR A 68 23.71 -2.34 -7.41
CA TYR A 68 22.25 -2.46 -7.46
C TYR A 68 21.57 -1.30 -6.73
N ASN A 69 22.01 -0.99 -5.52
CA ASN A 69 21.48 0.15 -4.75
C ASN A 69 21.76 1.50 -5.42
N MET A 70 22.93 1.66 -6.07
CA MET A 70 23.26 2.86 -6.84
C MET A 70 22.41 3.02 -8.10
N ARG A 71 22.13 1.93 -8.82
CA ARG A 71 21.27 1.97 -10.02
C ARG A 71 19.85 2.40 -9.66
N LYS A 72 19.28 1.79 -8.63
CA LYS A 72 17.93 2.11 -8.16
C LYS A 72 17.80 3.56 -7.65
N ALA A 73 18.81 4.07 -6.94
CA ALA A 73 18.85 5.47 -6.52
C ALA A 73 18.96 6.47 -7.68
N ARG A 74 19.60 6.09 -8.80
CA ARG A 74 19.74 6.94 -9.99
C ARG A 74 18.45 7.01 -10.81
N GLU A 75 17.67 5.93 -10.80
CA GLU A 75 16.34 5.87 -11.44
C GLU A 75 15.35 6.82 -10.76
N GLU A 76 15.38 6.90 -9.43
CA GLU A 76 14.57 7.85 -8.65
C GLU A 76 14.94 9.32 -8.96
N GLU A 77 16.24 9.64 -9.13
CA GLU A 77 16.68 11.00 -9.48
C GLU A 77 16.30 11.43 -10.90
N GLN A 78 16.17 10.48 -11.84
CA GLN A 78 15.76 10.78 -13.22
C GLN A 78 14.26 11.07 -13.31
N GLN A 79 13.45 10.39 -12.50
CA GLN A 79 12.01 10.64 -12.39
C GLN A 79 11.73 12.02 -11.78
N GLU A 80 12.46 12.42 -10.73
CA GLU A 80 12.31 13.76 -10.12
C GLU A 80 12.68 14.90 -11.09
N ARG A 81 13.69 14.72 -11.95
CA ARG A 81 14.11 15.75 -12.91
C ARG A 81 13.17 15.91 -14.11
N GLN A 82 12.44 14.86 -14.51
CA GLN A 82 11.47 14.94 -15.61
C GLN A 82 10.19 15.66 -15.21
N GLN A 83 9.83 15.68 -13.92
CA GLN A 83 8.66 16.41 -13.43
C GLN A 83 8.88 17.94 -13.34
N THR A 84 10.11 18.44 -13.48
CA THR A 84 10.42 19.87 -13.29
C THR A 84 10.50 20.71 -14.58
N MET A 85 10.25 20.15 -15.76
CA MET A 85 10.41 20.88 -17.05
C MET A 85 9.24 20.69 -18.03
N THR A 86 8.11 21.38 -17.83
CA THR A 86 7.17 21.66 -18.96
C THR A 86 6.44 23.01 -18.77
N PRO A 87 6.57 23.99 -19.70
CA PRO A 87 5.88 25.29 -19.63
C PRO A 87 4.50 25.31 -20.32
N THR A 88 3.62 26.15 -19.76
CA THR A 88 2.21 26.40 -20.10
C THR A 88 2.00 27.18 -21.41
N ALA A 89 1.04 26.77 -22.26
CA ALA A 89 0.47 27.61 -23.32
C ALA A 89 -0.97 27.19 -23.69
N GLY A 90 -1.89 28.16 -23.78
CA GLY A 90 -3.07 28.11 -24.67
C GLY A 90 -4.46 28.02 -24.02
N GLN A 91 -5.11 29.17 -23.83
CA GLN A 91 -6.56 29.33 -23.59
C GLN A 91 -7.34 29.29 -24.91
N SER A 92 -8.59 28.77 -24.90
CA SER A 92 -9.78 29.47 -25.45
C SER A 92 -11.11 28.70 -25.24
N ILE A 93 -11.91 29.22 -24.32
CA ILE A 93 -13.36 29.52 -24.32
C ILE A 93 -14.26 28.89 -25.41
N ASN A 94 -15.31 28.15 -24.99
CA ASN A 94 -16.69 28.38 -25.46
C ASN A 94 -17.74 27.69 -24.56
N MET A 95 -18.70 28.48 -24.07
CA MET A 95 -19.92 28.08 -23.35
C MET A 95 -21.09 28.00 -24.33
N ALA A 96 -22.02 27.05 -24.14
CA ALA A 96 -23.45 27.24 -24.41
C ALA A 96 -24.34 26.14 -23.76
N SER A 97 -25.22 26.59 -22.85
CA SER A 97 -26.60 26.19 -22.47
C SER A 97 -27.10 24.73 -22.54
N GLN A 98 -27.48 24.12 -21.39
CA GLN A 98 -28.84 23.94 -20.79
C GLN A 98 -29.68 22.80 -21.45
N VAL A 99 -30.27 21.80 -20.76
CA VAL A 99 -31.45 21.79 -19.82
C VAL A 99 -31.59 20.34 -19.20
N PRO A 100 -32.24 20.10 -18.04
CA PRO A 100 -31.95 18.98 -17.11
C PRO A 100 -33.05 17.89 -17.02
N THR A 101 -32.68 16.64 -16.65
CA THR A 101 -33.57 15.70 -15.91
C THR A 101 -32.83 14.47 -15.36
N GLY A 102 -32.94 14.21 -14.05
CA GLY A 102 -32.78 12.86 -13.46
C GLY A 102 -31.53 12.60 -12.60
N ALA A 103 -31.73 12.57 -11.28
CA ALA A 103 -30.89 11.94 -10.23
C ALA A 103 -29.36 12.22 -10.25
N VAL A 104 -28.95 13.17 -9.40
CA VAL A 104 -27.54 13.53 -9.19
C VAL A 104 -26.81 12.53 -8.28
N PRO A 105 -25.64 12.00 -8.69
CA PRO A 105 -24.65 11.47 -7.75
C PRO A 105 -24.00 12.61 -6.95
N PHE A 106 -23.59 12.31 -5.73
CA PHE A 106 -22.92 13.19 -4.77
C PHE A 106 -21.78 13.99 -5.43
N ALA A 107 -21.93 15.31 -5.48
CA ALA A 107 -20.90 16.24 -5.96
C ALA A 107 -20.32 17.00 -4.76
N PRO A 108 -18.99 17.07 -4.58
CA PRO A 108 -18.39 17.90 -3.53
C PRO A 108 -18.58 19.38 -3.85
N GLN A 109 -19.01 20.13 -2.84
CA GLN A 109 -19.31 21.57 -2.91
C GLN A 109 -18.01 22.39 -3.07
N PRO A 110 -17.92 23.37 -3.99
CA PRO A 110 -16.70 24.09 -4.25
C PRO A 110 -16.51 25.20 -3.22
N ASN A 111 -15.42 25.12 -2.43
CA ASN A 111 -14.88 26.28 -1.74
C ASN A 111 -13.64 26.76 -2.51
N GLY A 112 -13.54 28.09 -2.67
CA GLY A 112 -12.86 28.73 -3.80
C GLY A 112 -11.35 28.51 -3.91
N GLY A 113 -10.90 28.50 -5.17
CA GLY A 113 -9.57 29.02 -5.52
C GLY A 113 -8.44 28.00 -5.75
N THR A 114 -8.69 26.90 -6.47
CA THR A 114 -7.62 26.12 -7.14
C THR A 114 -8.20 25.43 -8.37
N SER A 115 -7.43 25.35 -9.47
CA SER A 115 -7.81 24.66 -10.71
C SER A 115 -8.12 23.18 -10.42
N TRP A 116 -9.39 22.85 -10.25
CA TRP A 116 -9.87 21.47 -10.12
C TRP A 116 -9.80 20.78 -11.49
N SER A 117 -8.75 20.00 -11.72
CA SER A 117 -8.86 18.86 -12.64
C SER A 117 -9.75 17.83 -11.95
N GLY A 118 -10.95 17.61 -12.49
CA GLY A 118 -11.84 16.56 -11.98
C GLY A 118 -11.17 15.18 -11.97
N PRO A 119 -11.80 14.18 -11.33
CA PRO A 119 -11.22 12.85 -11.19
C PRO A 119 -10.91 12.25 -12.56
N THR A 120 -9.72 11.69 -12.69
CA THR A 120 -9.27 11.02 -13.92
C THR A 120 -10.14 9.79 -14.21
N PRO A 121 -10.21 9.31 -15.46
CA PRO A 121 -10.94 8.08 -15.78
C PRO A 121 -10.50 6.87 -14.94
N PHE A 122 -9.21 6.79 -14.62
CA PHE A 122 -8.65 5.77 -13.73
C PHE A 122 -9.23 5.88 -12.31
N GLU A 123 -9.25 7.08 -11.72
CA GLU A 123 -9.82 7.32 -10.39
C GLU A 123 -11.33 7.03 -10.34
N GLN A 124 -12.05 7.32 -11.43
CA GLN A 124 -13.48 7.01 -11.53
C GLN A 124 -13.73 5.49 -11.56
N GLU A 125 -12.98 4.74 -12.37
CA GLU A 125 -13.13 3.28 -12.45
C GLU A 125 -12.70 2.58 -11.15
N THR A 126 -11.56 2.96 -10.59
CA THR A 126 -11.06 2.39 -9.32
C THR A 126 -11.96 2.76 -8.14
N GLY A 127 -12.43 4.01 -8.07
CA GLY A 127 -13.40 4.44 -7.05
C GLY A 127 -14.72 3.70 -7.12
N ARG A 128 -15.25 3.43 -8.33
CA ARG A 128 -16.44 2.59 -8.52
C ARG A 128 -16.23 1.19 -7.95
N LEU A 129 -15.07 0.58 -8.19
CA LEU A 129 -14.76 -0.78 -7.70
C LEU A 129 -14.60 -0.81 -6.18
N GLN A 130 -13.93 0.18 -5.58
CA GLN A 130 -13.82 0.32 -4.13
C GLN A 130 -15.20 0.42 -3.47
N MET A 131 -16.09 1.23 -4.06
CA MET A 131 -17.47 1.36 -3.58
C MET A 131 -18.26 0.05 -3.72
N GLN A 132 -18.08 -0.69 -4.82
CA GLN A 132 -18.70 -2.01 -4.99
C GLN A 132 -18.21 -3.03 -3.96
N MET A 133 -16.93 -2.99 -3.59
CA MET A 133 -16.40 -3.85 -2.52
C MET A 133 -17.02 -3.49 -1.16
N ALA A 134 -17.17 -2.20 -0.87
CA ALA A 134 -17.83 -1.72 0.35
C ALA A 134 -19.30 -2.17 0.42
N TYR A 135 -20.06 -2.01 -0.66
CA TYR A 135 -21.45 -2.46 -0.72
C TYR A 135 -21.59 -3.98 -0.65
N LEU A 136 -20.66 -4.74 -1.24
CA LEU A 136 -20.63 -6.18 -1.06
C LEU A 136 -20.45 -6.53 0.43
N ALA A 137 -19.51 -5.90 1.14
CA ALA A 137 -19.32 -6.13 2.57
C ALA A 137 -20.54 -5.67 3.41
N GLU A 138 -21.17 -4.55 3.06
CA GLU A 138 -22.40 -4.06 3.72
C GLU A 138 -23.58 -5.02 3.52
N SER A 139 -23.63 -5.79 2.44
CA SER A 139 -24.74 -6.73 2.18
C SER A 139 -24.84 -7.90 3.16
N LEU A 140 -23.81 -8.11 3.99
CA LEU A 140 -23.75 -9.21 4.95
C LEU A 140 -24.53 -8.95 6.26
N PRO A 141 -24.35 -7.81 6.96
CA PRO A 141 -25.18 -7.47 8.11
C PRO A 141 -26.64 -7.26 7.72
N ASP A 142 -27.54 -7.54 8.66
CA ASP A 142 -28.94 -7.15 8.56
C ASP A 142 -29.06 -5.61 8.53
N ARG A 143 -29.90 -5.07 7.64
CA ARG A 143 -30.11 -3.63 7.51
C ARG A 143 -30.57 -3.00 8.83
N ALA A 144 -31.38 -3.72 9.60
CA ALA A 144 -31.80 -3.27 10.93
C ALA A 144 -30.61 -3.04 11.88
N ALA A 145 -29.55 -3.84 11.77
CA ALA A 145 -28.33 -3.69 12.59
C ALA A 145 -27.50 -2.46 12.18
N ILE A 146 -27.58 -2.03 10.92
CA ILE A 146 -26.99 -0.77 10.48
C ILE A 146 -27.83 0.39 11.01
N ASP A 147 -29.14 0.35 10.81
CA ASP A 147 -30.04 1.45 11.16
C ASP A 147 -30.02 1.73 12.68
N ASP A 148 -30.07 0.69 13.51
CA ASP A 148 -30.00 0.80 14.98
C ASP A 148 -28.59 1.08 15.54
N GLY A 149 -27.56 1.10 14.67
CA GLY A 149 -26.19 1.44 15.03
C GLY A 149 -25.41 0.31 15.70
N ARG A 150 -25.92 -0.94 15.70
CA ARG A 150 -25.13 -2.11 16.06
C ARG A 150 -23.95 -2.31 15.14
N ILE A 151 -24.06 -1.97 13.86
CA ILE A 151 -22.95 -1.93 12.89
C ILE A 151 -22.66 -0.46 12.58
N GLN A 152 -21.49 0.00 13.01
CA GLN A 152 -21.09 1.41 12.90
C GLN A 152 -20.21 1.67 11.70
N THR A 153 -19.33 0.73 11.38
CA THR A 153 -18.33 0.89 10.33
C THR A 153 -18.02 -0.47 9.72
N VAL A 154 -17.87 -0.50 8.41
CA VAL A 154 -17.47 -1.67 7.62
C VAL A 154 -16.03 -1.47 7.19
N TYR A 155 -15.19 -2.46 7.46
CA TYR A 155 -13.78 -2.47 7.05
C TYR A 155 -13.58 -3.57 6.03
N VAL A 156 -13.08 -3.21 4.86
CA VAL A 156 -12.77 -4.17 3.79
C VAL A 156 -11.26 -4.21 3.59
N HIS A 157 -10.74 -5.43 3.50
CA HIS A 157 -9.34 -5.71 3.24
C HIS A 157 -9.23 -6.52 1.96
N ALA A 158 -8.52 -6.00 0.98
CA ALA A 158 -8.19 -6.72 -0.24
C ALA A 158 -6.68 -6.72 -0.43
N MET A 159 -6.11 -7.84 -0.85
CA MET A 159 -4.67 -7.94 -1.04
C MET A 159 -4.29 -8.90 -2.16
N VAL A 160 -3.08 -8.75 -2.67
CA VAL A 160 -2.49 -9.65 -3.66
C VAL A 160 -1.28 -10.33 -3.06
N LYS A 161 -1.35 -11.66 -2.89
CA LYS A 161 -0.22 -12.47 -2.44
C LYS A 161 0.06 -13.56 -3.46
N ASN A 162 1.29 -13.63 -3.95
CA ASN A 162 1.72 -14.58 -4.98
C ASN A 162 0.84 -14.54 -6.25
N GLY A 163 0.44 -13.34 -6.66
CA GLY A 163 -0.42 -13.12 -7.83
C GLY A 163 -1.89 -13.47 -7.64
N GLN A 164 -2.29 -14.03 -6.49
CA GLN A 164 -3.68 -14.33 -6.16
C GLN A 164 -4.29 -13.21 -5.32
N SER A 165 -5.50 -12.80 -5.72
CA SER A 165 -6.28 -11.83 -4.96
C SER A 165 -6.96 -12.50 -3.77
N LYS A 166 -6.87 -11.88 -2.61
CA LYS A 166 -7.61 -12.23 -1.40
C LYS A 166 -8.45 -11.04 -0.99
N TRP A 167 -9.59 -11.32 -0.39
CA TRP A 167 -10.56 -10.33 0.02
C TRP A 167 -11.26 -10.84 1.28
N ASP A 168 -11.34 -9.99 2.30
CA ASP A 168 -12.05 -10.24 3.56
C ASP A 168 -12.57 -8.91 4.13
N CYS A 169 -13.44 -8.97 5.13
CA CYS A 169 -13.97 -7.80 5.80
C CYS A 169 -14.28 -8.07 7.27
N PHE A 170 -14.38 -6.99 8.04
CA PHE A 170 -14.81 -7.03 9.43
C PHE A 170 -15.63 -5.78 9.77
N TYR A 171 -16.39 -5.87 10.86
CA TYR A 171 -17.42 -4.91 11.21
C TYR A 171 -17.16 -4.38 12.61
N ARG A 172 -17.31 -3.08 12.80
CA ARG A 172 -17.34 -2.49 14.15
C ARG A 172 -18.74 -2.61 14.74
N THR A 173 -18.81 -3.31 15.86
CA THR A 173 -20.02 -3.45 16.68
C THR A 173 -19.78 -2.88 18.08
N GLY A 174 -20.08 -1.60 18.28
CA GLY A 174 -19.74 -0.89 19.51
C GLY A 174 -18.22 -0.85 19.73
N ASN A 175 -17.75 -1.56 20.78
CA ASN A 175 -16.33 -1.66 21.14
C ASN A 175 -15.69 -2.98 20.70
N ALA A 176 -16.35 -3.74 19.83
CA ALA A 176 -15.84 -5.01 19.31
C ALA A 176 -15.69 -4.96 17.79
N LEU A 177 -14.79 -5.81 17.27
CA LEU A 177 -14.70 -6.14 15.86
C LEU A 177 -15.23 -7.55 15.65
N VAL A 178 -16.05 -7.73 14.62
CA VAL A 178 -16.58 -9.03 14.21
C VAL A 178 -16.11 -9.32 12.79
N ALA A 179 -15.40 -10.42 12.58
CA ALA A 179 -14.97 -10.81 11.25
C ALA A 179 -16.15 -11.34 10.41
N SER A 180 -16.08 -11.14 9.09
CA SER A 180 -17.10 -11.66 8.15
C SER A 180 -17.30 -13.17 8.28
N GLY A 181 -16.19 -13.90 8.48
CA GLY A 181 -16.20 -15.34 8.72
C GLY A 181 -17.03 -15.75 9.94
N ASP A 182 -17.03 -14.94 11.00
CA ASP A 182 -17.82 -15.18 12.21
C ASP A 182 -19.31 -14.95 11.97
N MET A 183 -19.66 -13.87 11.25
CA MET A 183 -21.05 -13.58 10.87
C MET A 183 -21.65 -14.66 9.95
N MET A 184 -20.82 -15.27 9.11
CA MET A 184 -21.23 -16.30 8.17
C MET A 184 -21.20 -17.73 8.73
N LYS A 185 -20.88 -17.94 10.01
CA LYS A 185 -20.74 -19.28 10.60
C LYS A 185 -21.96 -20.17 10.39
N THR A 186 -23.15 -19.59 10.45
CA THR A 186 -24.44 -20.28 10.29
C THR A 186 -24.95 -20.34 8.86
N MET A 187 -24.30 -19.62 7.92
CA MET A 187 -24.71 -19.61 6.51
C MET A 187 -24.28 -20.89 5.78
N PRO A 188 -25.03 -21.33 4.74
CA PRO A 188 -24.60 -22.42 3.88
C PRO A 188 -23.21 -22.17 3.28
N SER A 189 -22.39 -23.23 3.16
CA SER A 189 -21.02 -23.14 2.64
C SER A 189 -20.93 -22.54 1.24
N ASP A 190 -21.93 -22.80 0.39
CA ASP A 190 -21.99 -22.25 -0.96
C ASP A 190 -22.23 -20.74 -0.96
N THR A 191 -23.08 -20.23 -0.08
CA THR A 191 -23.32 -18.78 0.09
C THR A 191 -22.03 -18.10 0.54
N ARG A 192 -21.36 -18.66 1.55
CA ARG A 192 -20.07 -18.15 2.03
C ARG A 192 -19.01 -18.14 0.92
N ARG A 193 -18.88 -19.23 0.17
CA ARG A 193 -17.94 -19.33 -0.96
C ARG A 193 -18.22 -18.27 -2.02
N ARG A 194 -19.49 -18.06 -2.39
CA ARG A 194 -19.89 -17.05 -3.37
C ARG A 194 -19.56 -15.63 -2.92
N PHE A 195 -19.80 -15.31 -1.65
CA PHE A 195 -19.49 -14.00 -1.08
C PHE A 195 -18.01 -13.63 -1.23
N PHE A 196 -17.11 -14.50 -0.76
CA PHE A 196 -15.67 -14.27 -0.89
C PHE A 196 -15.19 -14.31 -2.35
N ALA A 197 -15.75 -15.17 -3.20
CA ALA A 197 -15.42 -15.21 -4.62
C ALA A 197 -15.83 -13.91 -5.34
N SER A 198 -16.97 -13.31 -4.98
CA SER A 198 -17.38 -12.00 -5.50
C SER A 198 -16.40 -10.90 -5.10
N GLY A 199 -15.95 -10.88 -3.85
CA GLY A 199 -14.94 -9.92 -3.38
C GLY A 199 -13.59 -10.08 -4.10
N GLN A 200 -13.13 -11.32 -4.27
CA GLN A 200 -11.92 -11.63 -5.04
C GLN A 200 -12.04 -11.19 -6.51
N SER A 201 -13.19 -11.42 -7.14
CA SER A 201 -13.45 -10.99 -8.52
C SER A 201 -13.39 -9.47 -8.69
N LEU A 202 -13.88 -8.70 -7.70
CA LEU A 202 -13.77 -7.24 -7.72
C LEU A 202 -12.31 -6.79 -7.61
N MET A 203 -11.48 -7.47 -6.81
CA MET A 203 -10.05 -7.17 -6.71
C MET A 203 -9.30 -7.52 -7.99
N ASP A 204 -9.65 -8.64 -8.63
CA ASP A 204 -9.11 -8.99 -9.95
C ASP A 204 -9.49 -7.96 -11.02
N GLU A 205 -10.72 -7.42 -10.97
CA GLU A 205 -11.14 -6.33 -11.85
C GLU A 205 -10.36 -5.05 -11.58
N TYR A 206 -10.14 -4.71 -10.30
CA TYR A 206 -9.33 -3.55 -9.90
C TYR A 206 -7.90 -3.63 -10.48
N ARG A 207 -7.28 -4.82 -10.41
CA ARG A 207 -5.95 -5.06 -10.99
C ARG A 207 -5.96 -4.92 -12.51
N ARG A 208 -6.99 -5.45 -13.19
CA ARG A 208 -7.14 -5.27 -14.65
C ARG A 208 -7.27 -3.80 -15.04
N VAL A 209 -7.93 -2.98 -14.22
CA VAL A 209 -7.99 -1.53 -14.43
C VAL A 209 -6.59 -0.91 -14.28
N CYS A 210 -5.85 -1.26 -13.22
CA CYS A 210 -4.46 -0.81 -13.04
C CYS A 210 -3.59 -1.15 -14.25
N ASP A 211 -3.65 -2.40 -14.71
CA ASP A 211 -2.91 -2.87 -15.89
C ASP A 211 -3.27 -2.08 -17.16
N ARG A 212 -4.57 -1.81 -17.39
CA ARG A 212 -5.07 -1.06 -18.55
C ARG A 212 -4.54 0.36 -18.59
N TYR A 213 -4.41 1.00 -17.43
CA TYR A 213 -3.92 2.38 -17.31
C TYR A 213 -2.41 2.45 -17.08
N HIS A 214 -1.70 1.32 -17.11
CA HIS A 214 -0.25 1.23 -16.84
C HIS A 214 0.15 1.80 -15.47
N VAL A 215 -0.70 1.58 -14.47
CA VAL A 215 -0.45 1.93 -13.07
C VAL A 215 -0.14 0.64 -12.31
N ASP A 216 0.85 0.66 -11.42
CA ASP A 216 1.13 -0.49 -10.57
C ASP A 216 -0.11 -0.82 -9.72
N ALA A 217 -0.49 -2.10 -9.67
CA ALA A 217 -1.57 -2.53 -8.79
C ALA A 217 -1.09 -2.52 -7.32
N PRO A 218 -1.92 -2.05 -6.36
CA PRO A 218 -1.58 -2.11 -4.95
C PRO A 218 -1.46 -3.57 -4.49
N THR A 219 -0.51 -3.82 -3.60
CA THR A 219 -0.37 -5.10 -2.92
C THR A 219 -1.43 -5.27 -1.84
N GLU A 220 -1.85 -4.16 -1.22
CA GLU A 220 -2.87 -4.11 -0.19
C GLU A 220 -3.79 -2.89 -0.40
N LEU A 221 -5.09 -3.10 -0.21
CA LEU A 221 -6.15 -2.12 -0.31
C LEU A 221 -7.04 -2.25 0.94
N ARG A 222 -7.11 -1.18 1.72
CA ARG A 222 -7.92 -1.09 2.93
C ARG A 222 -9.02 -0.06 2.69
N ILE A 223 -10.26 -0.42 2.93
CA ILE A 223 -11.41 0.47 2.79
C ILE A 223 -12.12 0.57 4.13
N THR A 224 -12.36 1.79 4.58
CA THR A 224 -13.21 2.11 5.72
C THR A 224 -14.47 2.76 5.19
N PHE A 225 -15.62 2.16 5.47
CA PHE A 225 -16.91 2.59 4.96
C PHE A 225 -17.91 2.79 6.10
N ASP A 226 -18.53 3.97 6.13
CA ASP A 226 -19.64 4.27 7.03
C ASP A 226 -20.96 4.00 6.29
N PRO A 227 -21.73 2.96 6.68
CA PRO A 227 -22.95 2.58 5.99
C PRO A 227 -24.13 3.53 6.21
N LYS A 228 -24.02 4.49 7.14
CA LYS A 228 -25.06 5.53 7.37
C LYS A 228 -24.81 6.77 6.54
N THR A 229 -23.56 7.23 6.48
CA THR A 229 -23.19 8.45 5.74
C THR A 229 -22.78 8.15 4.30
N HIS A 230 -22.53 6.87 3.98
CA HIS A 230 -21.88 6.43 2.74
C HIS A 230 -20.50 7.04 2.52
N GLU A 231 -19.85 7.53 3.58
CA GLU A 231 -18.47 8.01 3.53
C GLU A 231 -17.52 6.82 3.33
N LEU A 232 -16.59 6.97 2.40
CA LEU A 232 -15.62 5.95 2.04
C LEU A 232 -14.21 6.54 2.10
N HIS A 233 -13.36 5.90 2.89
CA HIS A 233 -11.94 6.18 2.97
C HIS A 233 -11.14 4.97 2.49
N THR A 234 -10.13 5.21 1.67
CA THR A 234 -9.31 4.15 1.08
C THR A 234 -7.84 4.42 1.35
N ASP A 235 -7.15 3.41 1.86
CA ASP A 235 -5.70 3.36 1.98
C ASP A 235 -5.14 2.27 1.06
N VAL A 236 -4.08 2.61 0.31
CA VAL A 236 -3.40 1.69 -0.60
C VAL A 236 -1.94 1.54 -0.20
N GLU A 237 -1.46 0.30 -0.17
CA GLU A 237 -0.05 0.00 -0.01
C GLU A 237 0.48 -0.78 -1.22
N TYR A 238 1.74 -0.52 -1.55
CA TYR A 238 2.46 -1.15 -2.68
C TYR A 238 3.64 -2.01 -2.21
N GLN A 239 3.87 -2.05 -0.90
CA GLN A 239 4.99 -2.81 -0.33
C GLN A 239 4.66 -4.31 -0.37
N PRO A 240 5.64 -5.18 -0.65
CA PRO A 240 5.41 -6.62 -0.60
C PRO A 240 4.97 -7.02 0.81
N ILE A 241 3.87 -7.76 0.86
CA ILE A 241 3.31 -8.27 2.11
C ILE A 241 4.21 -9.39 2.61
N GLY A 242 4.62 -9.32 3.88
CA GLY A 242 5.42 -10.35 4.54
C GLY A 242 4.67 -11.66 4.76
N ASP A 243 5.24 -12.52 5.61
CA ASP A 243 4.61 -13.78 6.00
C ASP A 243 3.55 -13.64 7.08
N ASP A 244 3.56 -12.52 7.81
CA ASP A 244 2.52 -12.17 8.77
C ASP A 244 1.16 -11.97 8.08
N ASP A 245 0.07 -12.20 8.83
CA ASP A 245 -1.30 -12.00 8.33
C ASP A 245 -1.67 -10.50 8.38
N PRO A 246 -1.62 -9.77 7.24
CA PRO A 246 -1.86 -8.32 7.23
C PRO A 246 -3.29 -7.96 7.63
N PHE A 247 -4.25 -8.87 7.40
CA PHE A 247 -5.63 -8.65 7.80
C PHE A 247 -5.74 -8.54 9.32
N MET A 248 -5.14 -9.49 10.04
CA MET A 248 -5.15 -9.51 11.50
C MET A 248 -4.32 -8.36 12.10
N ALA A 249 -3.20 -8.00 11.45
CA ALA A 249 -2.40 -6.86 11.86
C ALA A 249 -3.20 -5.55 11.77
N TRP A 250 -3.89 -5.34 10.64
CA TRP A 250 -4.73 -4.15 10.44
C TRP A 250 -5.94 -4.14 11.37
N ALA A 251 -6.65 -5.26 11.52
CA ALA A 251 -7.76 -5.37 12.48
C ALA A 251 -7.32 -5.03 13.92
N SER A 252 -6.11 -5.45 14.32
CA SER A 252 -5.56 -5.08 15.62
C SER A 252 -5.25 -3.58 15.75
N GLU A 253 -4.79 -2.93 14.68
CA GLU A 253 -4.55 -1.49 14.66
C GLU A 253 -5.85 -0.71 14.79
N VAL A 254 -6.86 -1.06 13.99
CA VAL A 254 -8.20 -0.47 14.06
C VAL A 254 -8.78 -0.62 15.46
N TYR A 255 -8.64 -1.81 16.06
CA TYR A 255 -9.12 -2.07 17.42
C TYR A 255 -8.44 -1.17 18.47
N LYS A 256 -7.12 -0.95 18.35
CA LYS A 256 -6.38 -0.03 19.25
C LYS A 256 -6.88 1.40 19.13
N GLY A 257 -7.22 1.84 17.91
CA GLY A 257 -7.79 3.17 17.66
C GLY A 257 -9.14 3.43 18.35
N PHE A 258 -9.86 2.38 18.76
CA PHE A 258 -11.09 2.54 19.54
C PHE A 258 -10.86 2.75 21.04
N GLN A 259 -9.69 2.38 21.55
CA GLN A 259 -9.36 2.43 22.98
C GLN A 259 -8.69 3.75 23.41
N SER A 260 -8.21 4.55 22.44
CA SER A 260 -7.61 5.87 22.64
C SER A 260 -8.64 6.97 22.65
#